data_AF-A0A418QJ33-F1
#
_entry.id   AF-A0A418QJ33-F1
#
_cell.length_a   1.000
_cell.length_b   1.000
_cell.length_c   1.000
_cell.angle_alpha   90.00
_cell.angle_beta   90.00
_cell.angle_gamma   90.00
#
_symmetry.space_group_name_H-M   'P 1'
#
loop_
_entity.id
_entity.type
_entity.pdbx_description
1 polymer ?
#
loop_
_entity_poly.entity_id
_entity_poly.type
_entity_poly.pdbx_seq_one_letter_code
_entity_poly.pdbx_strand_id
1 'polypeptide(L)'
;MVKREGVAKVKRVFYDVIRQFFPVFSIIALMLLVIDFSEAKRSKGWFGISAFTIIVLYHVFFLTILLALSLFTHMPPRIMQPVTILYLVCVFVMYMKFMPNVMVYKEKLKKYKIIIASLLAIGFLLQVKLLSGIIIESKFDQNNKEKYLYYLSEKYKGKLLIEGGLSYANLNPLRSYGFYNYSKVYSLSGWPAFDPSQRAFRQQLTGYADFGPAMKKLIQRPDAVWVLTPDLSQFLPIYFSARGTGADWNIQLKKLPDTPSPYVHECQASLITY
;
A
#
# COMPACT_ATOMS: atom_id res chain seq x y z
N MET A 1 29.44 -7.73 -9.75
CA MET A 1 28.41 -6.96 -8.99
C MET A 1 27.03 -7.64 -8.99
N VAL A 2 26.50 -8.05 -10.15
CA VAL A 2 25.17 -8.70 -10.33
C VAL A 2 24.87 -9.88 -9.36
N LYS A 3 25.86 -10.75 -9.07
CA LYS A 3 25.68 -11.91 -8.17
C LYS A 3 25.45 -11.52 -6.70
N ARG A 4 26.00 -10.38 -6.24
CA ARG A 4 25.82 -9.87 -4.86
C ARG A 4 24.45 -9.23 -4.66
N GLU A 5 23.92 -8.56 -5.69
CA GLU A 5 22.57 -7.97 -5.66
C GLU A 5 21.47 -9.03 -5.64
N GLY A 6 21.64 -10.12 -6.40
CA GLY A 6 20.70 -11.26 -6.38
C GLY A 6 20.59 -11.92 -4.99
N VAL A 7 21.71 -12.16 -4.32
CA VAL A 7 21.71 -12.77 -2.97
C VAL A 7 21.09 -11.83 -1.93
N ALA A 8 21.37 -10.53 -2.00
CA ALA A 8 20.77 -9.55 -1.10
C ALA A 8 19.24 -9.44 -1.30
N LYS A 9 18.78 -9.48 -2.55
CA LYS A 9 17.36 -9.48 -2.90
C LYS A 9 16.63 -10.73 -2.38
N VAL A 10 17.19 -11.92 -2.58
CA VAL A 10 16.62 -13.18 -2.07
C VAL A 10 16.53 -13.17 -0.54
N LYS A 11 17.58 -12.72 0.16
CA LYS A 11 17.57 -12.61 1.63
C LYS A 11 16.49 -11.64 2.13
N ARG A 12 16.32 -10.50 1.47
CA ARG A 12 15.29 -9.51 1.82
C ARG A 12 13.89 -10.08 1.62
N VAL A 13 13.62 -10.67 0.45
CA VAL A 13 12.34 -11.31 0.14
C VAL A 13 12.02 -12.41 1.16
N PHE A 14 12.98 -13.28 1.46
CA PHE A 14 12.81 -14.35 2.45
C PHE A 14 12.50 -13.81 3.84
N TYR A 15 13.20 -12.76 4.27
CA TYR A 15 12.93 -12.09 5.55
C TYR A 15 11.54 -11.47 5.59
N ASP A 16 11.11 -10.81 4.51
CA ASP A 16 9.79 -10.18 4.43
C ASP A 16 8.67 -11.21 4.40
N VAL A 17 8.83 -12.33 3.68
CA VAL A 17 7.91 -13.46 3.68
C VAL A 17 7.78 -14.04 5.09
N ILE A 18 8.90 -14.34 5.75
CA ILE A 18 8.87 -14.89 7.11
C ILE A 18 8.21 -13.89 8.05
N ARG A 19 8.60 -12.62 8.00
CA ARG A 19 8.09 -11.59 8.92
C ARG A 19 6.59 -11.37 8.74
N GLN A 20 6.08 -11.34 7.51
CA GLN A 20 4.66 -11.10 7.24
C GLN A 20 3.79 -12.33 7.52
N PHE A 21 4.30 -13.53 7.27
CA PHE A 21 3.53 -14.78 7.39
C PHE A 21 3.95 -15.65 8.58
N PHE A 22 4.78 -15.13 9.49
CA PHE A 22 5.23 -15.83 10.68
C PHE A 22 4.07 -16.46 11.48
N PRO A 23 2.93 -15.77 11.71
CA PRO A 23 1.81 -16.38 12.43
C PRO A 23 1.26 -17.61 11.71
N VAL A 24 1.14 -17.55 10.38
CA VAL A 24 0.61 -18.66 9.58
C VAL A 24 1.59 -19.84 9.57
N PHE A 25 2.88 -19.58 9.34
CA PHE A 25 3.90 -20.62 9.40
C PHE A 25 4.02 -21.24 10.80
N SER A 26 3.81 -20.45 11.86
CA SER A 26 3.79 -20.95 13.23
C SER A 26 2.61 -21.89 13.46
N ILE A 27 1.42 -21.54 12.98
CA ILE A 27 0.24 -22.43 13.07
C ILE A 27 0.47 -23.72 12.28
N ILE A 28 1.06 -23.65 11.09
CA ILE A 28 1.38 -24.83 10.28
C ILE A 28 2.43 -25.71 10.99
N ALA A 29 3.48 -25.11 11.56
CA ALA A 29 4.48 -25.83 12.33
C ALA A 29 3.88 -26.51 13.58
N LEU A 30 2.94 -25.83 14.25
CA LEU A 30 2.20 -26.39 15.38
C LEU A 30 1.32 -27.57 14.96
N MET A 31 0.61 -27.46 13.84
CA MET A 31 -0.18 -28.56 13.28
C MET A 31 0.74 -29.75 12.98
N LEU A 32 1.86 -29.53 12.30
CA LEU A 32 2.84 -30.59 11.98
C LEU A 32 3.46 -31.25 13.21
N LEU A 33 3.73 -30.49 14.29
CA LEU A 33 4.28 -31.03 15.53
C LEU A 33 3.33 -31.99 16.24
N VAL A 34 2.02 -31.82 16.05
CA VAL A 34 1.00 -32.61 16.73
C VAL A 34 0.50 -33.79 15.88
N ILE A 35 0.73 -33.75 14.56
CA ILE A 35 0.44 -34.89 13.65
C ILE A 35 1.16 -36.15 14.14
N ASP A 36 0.45 -37.28 14.06
CA ASP A 36 1.08 -38.58 14.23
C ASP A 36 1.62 -39.12 12.90
N PHE A 37 2.89 -38.86 12.64
CA PHE A 37 3.55 -39.34 11.45
C PHE A 37 3.73 -40.86 11.41
N SER A 38 3.60 -41.57 12.55
CA SER A 38 3.68 -43.04 12.56
C SER A 38 2.42 -43.67 11.96
N GLU A 39 1.26 -43.09 12.26
CA GLU A 39 -0.03 -43.49 11.71
C GLU A 39 -0.17 -43.03 10.25
N ALA A 40 0.30 -41.81 9.93
CA ALA A 40 0.33 -41.30 8.56
C ALA A 40 1.28 -42.08 7.62
N LYS A 41 2.31 -42.74 8.14
CA LYS A 41 3.17 -43.67 7.37
C LYS A 41 2.51 -45.02 7.13
N ARG A 42 1.64 -45.47 8.05
CA ARG A 42 0.94 -46.75 7.97
C ARG A 42 -0.35 -46.67 7.15
N SER A 43 -0.99 -45.50 7.08
CA SER A 43 -2.18 -45.30 6.25
C SER A 43 -1.81 -45.24 4.76
N LYS A 44 -2.40 -46.15 3.98
CA LYS A 44 -2.39 -46.04 2.51
C LYS A 44 -3.44 -45.02 2.11
N GLY A 45 -3.01 -43.93 1.50
CA GLY A 45 -3.90 -42.92 0.90
C GLY A 45 -4.50 -43.40 -0.42
N TRP A 46 -5.21 -42.50 -1.11
CA TRP A 46 -5.63 -42.73 -2.50
C TRP A 46 -4.41 -43.01 -3.39
N PHE A 47 -4.53 -43.99 -4.28
CA PHE A 47 -3.47 -44.47 -5.19
C PHE A 47 -2.27 -45.20 -4.53
N GLY A 48 -2.39 -45.66 -3.28
CA GLY A 48 -1.34 -46.47 -2.63
C GLY A 48 -0.14 -45.66 -2.11
N ILE A 49 -0.21 -44.33 -2.20
CA ILE A 49 0.78 -43.41 -1.65
C ILE A 49 0.50 -43.22 -0.15
N SER A 50 1.54 -43.26 0.70
CA SER A 50 1.37 -43.02 2.14
C SER A 50 0.86 -41.59 2.41
N ALA A 51 0.03 -41.41 3.44
CA ALA A 51 -0.44 -40.08 3.81
C ALA A 51 0.72 -39.14 4.16
N PHE A 52 1.80 -39.67 4.75
CA PHE A 52 3.05 -38.94 4.98
C PHE A 52 3.62 -38.33 3.69
N THR A 53 3.71 -39.11 2.62
CA THR A 53 4.23 -38.64 1.33
C THR A 53 3.34 -37.54 0.75
N ILE A 54 2.02 -37.67 0.86
CA ILE A 54 1.06 -36.65 0.41
C ILE A 54 1.26 -35.35 1.18
N ILE A 55 1.39 -35.43 2.51
CA ILE A 55 1.64 -34.26 3.38
C ILE A 55 2.93 -33.54 2.95
N VAL A 56 4.03 -34.27 2.76
CA VAL A 56 5.32 -33.68 2.37
C VAL A 56 5.24 -33.02 1.00
N LEU A 57 4.69 -33.71 -0.01
CA LEU A 57 4.53 -33.16 -1.36
C LEU A 57 3.69 -31.89 -1.37
N TYR A 58 2.64 -31.84 -0.55
CA TYR A 58 1.79 -30.67 -0.41
C TYR A 58 2.55 -29.45 0.12
N HIS A 59 3.34 -29.65 1.18
CA HIS A 59 4.14 -28.57 1.77
C HIS A 59 5.23 -28.09 0.81
N VAL A 60 5.92 -29.02 0.13
CA VAL A 60 6.93 -28.69 -0.88
C VAL A 60 6.29 -27.89 -2.01
N PHE A 61 5.16 -28.35 -2.56
CA PHE A 61 4.45 -27.67 -3.64
C PHE A 61 4.08 -26.22 -3.27
N PHE A 62 3.45 -26.01 -2.11
CA PHE A 62 3.06 -24.66 -1.67
C PHE A 62 4.26 -23.75 -1.37
N LEU A 63 5.32 -24.28 -0.74
CA LEU A 63 6.54 -23.51 -0.48
C LEU A 63 7.25 -23.13 -1.78
N THR A 64 7.32 -24.04 -2.76
CA THR A 64 7.88 -23.76 -4.09
C THR A 64 7.06 -22.70 -4.82
N ILE A 65 5.73 -22.77 -4.78
CA ILE A 65 4.85 -21.76 -5.36
C ILE A 65 5.06 -20.40 -4.68
N LEU A 66 5.02 -20.34 -3.35
CA LEU A 66 5.23 -19.09 -2.61
C LEU A 66 6.58 -18.46 -2.94
N LEU A 67 7.64 -19.27 -3.03
CA LEU A 67 8.98 -18.80 -3.37
C LEU A 67 9.08 -18.35 -4.83
N ALA A 68 8.53 -19.12 -5.78
CA ALA A 68 8.51 -18.75 -7.19
C ALA A 68 7.74 -17.43 -7.40
N LEU A 69 6.54 -17.31 -6.83
CA LEU A 69 5.74 -16.10 -6.93
C LEU A 69 6.47 -14.90 -6.30
N SER A 70 7.07 -15.07 -5.12
CA SER A 70 7.79 -13.98 -4.46
C SER A 70 9.02 -13.50 -5.26
N LEU A 71 9.73 -14.41 -5.93
CA LEU A 71 10.93 -14.07 -6.72
C LEU A 71 10.60 -13.49 -8.10
N PHE A 72 9.63 -14.07 -8.81
CA PHE A 72 9.37 -13.75 -10.21
C PHE A 72 8.35 -12.63 -10.41
N THR A 73 7.35 -12.47 -9.54
CA THR A 73 6.24 -11.53 -9.80
C THR A 73 6.25 -10.26 -8.95
N HIS A 74 7.23 -10.08 -8.05
CA HIS A 74 7.21 -8.99 -7.04
C HIS A 74 5.82 -8.89 -6.43
N MET A 75 5.35 -10.01 -5.87
CA MET A 75 3.94 -10.20 -5.66
C MET A 75 3.35 -9.09 -4.76
N PRO A 76 2.26 -8.43 -5.19
CA PRO A 76 1.56 -7.50 -4.33
C PRO A 76 1.11 -8.25 -3.07
N PRO A 77 1.24 -7.65 -1.87
CA PRO A 77 0.78 -8.26 -0.60
C PRO A 77 -0.65 -8.81 -0.67
N ARG A 78 -1.47 -8.25 -1.56
CA ARG A 78 -2.87 -8.62 -1.83
C ARG A 78 -3.06 -10.03 -2.39
N ILE A 79 -2.08 -10.61 -3.09
CA ILE A 79 -2.18 -11.99 -3.63
C ILE A 79 -1.54 -13.00 -2.67
N MET A 80 -0.50 -12.56 -1.95
CA MET A 80 0.24 -13.42 -1.05
C MET A 80 -0.62 -13.88 0.14
N GLN A 81 -1.47 -12.99 0.65
CA GLN A 81 -2.40 -13.30 1.74
C GLN A 81 -3.42 -14.39 1.39
N PRO A 82 -4.20 -14.31 0.29
CA PRO A 82 -5.15 -15.38 -0.06
C PRO A 82 -4.46 -16.72 -0.38
N VAL A 83 -3.29 -16.72 -1.02
CA VAL A 83 -2.53 -17.97 -1.27
C VAL A 83 -2.09 -18.62 0.04
N THR A 84 -1.65 -17.81 1.01
CA THR A 84 -1.20 -18.31 2.32
C THR A 84 -2.36 -18.78 3.21
N ILE A 85 -3.52 -18.11 3.11
CA ILE A 85 -4.76 -18.57 3.77
C ILE A 85 -5.24 -19.88 3.15
N LEU A 86 -5.26 -20.00 1.82
CA LEU A 86 -5.62 -21.25 1.13
C LEU A 86 -4.69 -22.39 1.56
N TYR A 87 -3.38 -22.13 1.64
CA TYR A 87 -2.42 -23.10 2.15
C TYR A 87 -2.77 -23.56 3.57
N LEU A 88 -3.06 -22.62 4.48
CA LEU A 88 -3.45 -22.93 5.85
C LEU A 88 -4.75 -23.76 5.92
N VAL A 89 -5.78 -23.40 5.14
CA VAL A 89 -7.04 -24.14 5.09
C VAL A 89 -6.81 -25.57 4.62
N CYS A 90 -6.02 -25.77 3.59
CA CYS A 90 -5.74 -27.11 3.10
C CYS A 90 -4.88 -27.95 4.06
N VAL A 91 -3.90 -27.33 4.72
CA VAL A 91 -3.16 -27.98 5.81
C VAL A 91 -4.10 -28.37 6.94
N PHE A 92 -5.07 -27.51 7.29
CA PHE A 92 -6.07 -27.79 8.31
C PHE A 92 -7.01 -28.96 7.91
N VAL A 93 -7.52 -28.97 6.68
CA VAL A 93 -8.38 -30.07 6.18
C VAL A 93 -7.61 -31.39 6.17
N MET A 94 -6.36 -31.36 5.72
CA MET A 94 -5.47 -32.52 5.76
C MET A 94 -5.21 -32.98 7.20
N TYR A 95 -4.98 -32.04 8.12
CA TYR A 95 -4.81 -32.31 9.53
C TYR A 95 -6.04 -32.97 10.15
N MET A 96 -7.25 -32.48 9.84
CA MET A 96 -8.51 -33.05 10.30
C MET A 96 -8.74 -34.47 9.78
N LYS A 97 -8.30 -34.78 8.55
CA LYS A 97 -8.43 -36.12 7.96
C LYS A 97 -7.47 -37.15 8.58
N PHE A 98 -6.30 -36.72 9.02
CA PHE A 98 -5.25 -37.60 9.57
C PHE A 98 -5.06 -37.40 11.08
N MET A 99 -6.13 -37.02 11.77
CA MET A 99 -6.11 -36.66 13.18
C MET A 99 -5.91 -37.91 14.05
N PRO A 100 -4.90 -37.97 14.92
CA PRO A 100 -4.79 -39.03 15.91
C PRO A 100 -5.89 -38.88 16.97
N ASN A 101 -6.17 -39.97 17.70
CA ASN A 101 -7.11 -39.98 18.82
C ASN A 101 -6.87 -38.77 19.76
N VAL A 102 -7.95 -38.10 20.19
CA VAL A 102 -7.95 -36.89 21.03
C VAL A 102 -7.08 -37.02 22.29
N MET A 103 -6.91 -38.23 22.82
CA MET A 103 -6.03 -38.47 23.96
C MET A 103 -4.54 -38.28 23.63
N VAL A 104 -4.07 -38.77 22.49
CA VAL A 104 -2.68 -38.60 22.02
C VAL A 104 -2.37 -37.12 21.77
N TYR A 105 -3.36 -36.37 21.27
CA TYR A 105 -3.27 -34.92 21.07
C TYR A 105 -3.02 -34.17 22.39
N LYS A 106 -3.79 -34.47 23.45
CA LYS A 106 -3.61 -33.83 24.76
C LYS A 106 -2.22 -34.08 25.34
N GLU A 107 -1.67 -35.27 25.15
CA GLU A 107 -0.32 -35.61 25.62
C GLU A 107 0.76 -34.86 24.84
N LYS A 108 0.65 -34.79 23.50
CA LYS A 108 1.60 -34.04 22.67
C LYS A 108 1.54 -32.54 22.96
N LEU A 109 0.36 -31.95 23.14
CA LEU A 109 0.23 -30.55 23.55
C LEU A 109 0.92 -30.29 24.90
N LYS A 110 0.73 -31.17 25.89
CA LYS A 110 1.42 -31.07 27.19
C LYS A 110 2.93 -31.17 27.04
N LYS A 111 3.42 -32.11 26.21
CA LYS A 111 4.84 -32.31 25.92
C LYS A 111 5.48 -31.08 25.29
N TYR A 112 4.80 -30.47 24.31
CA TYR A 112 5.33 -29.34 23.55
C TYR A 112 4.89 -27.95 24.06
N LYS A 113 4.20 -27.87 25.21
CA LYS A 113 3.60 -26.64 25.74
C LYS A 113 4.51 -25.41 25.72
N ILE A 114 5.81 -25.60 26.02
CA ILE A 114 6.80 -24.51 26.03
C ILE A 114 7.05 -24.02 24.60
N ILE A 115 7.27 -24.93 23.65
CA ILE A 115 7.48 -24.58 22.23
C ILE A 115 6.26 -23.87 21.67
N ILE A 116 5.06 -24.35 22.01
CA ILE A 116 3.80 -23.73 21.59
C ILE A 116 3.67 -22.32 22.16
N ALA A 117 3.88 -22.16 23.46
CA ALA A 117 3.83 -20.85 24.12
C ALA A 117 4.87 -19.88 23.53
N SER A 118 6.09 -20.35 23.26
CA SER A 118 7.15 -19.54 22.64
C SER A 118 6.79 -19.10 21.23
N LEU A 119 6.28 -19.99 20.37
CA LEU A 119 5.86 -19.63 19.00
C LEU A 119 4.73 -18.60 19.01
N LEU A 120 3.73 -18.78 19.87
CA LEU A 120 2.63 -17.82 20.03
C LEU A 120 3.12 -16.48 20.56
N ALA A 121 3.99 -16.47 21.57
CA ALA A 121 4.55 -15.25 22.12
C ALA A 121 5.39 -14.48 21.08
N ILE A 122 6.26 -15.18 20.33
CA ILE A 122 7.06 -14.57 19.27
C ILE A 122 6.15 -14.01 18.17
N GLY A 123 5.13 -14.76 17.75
CA GLY A 123 4.18 -14.32 16.72
C GLY A 123 3.40 -13.08 17.17
N PHE A 124 2.94 -13.07 18.42
CA PHE A 124 2.29 -11.93 19.01
C PHE A 124 3.21 -10.70 19.06
N LEU A 125 4.44 -10.84 19.56
CA LEU A 125 5.41 -9.74 19.64
C LEU A 125 5.78 -9.17 18.26
N LEU A 126 5.94 -10.03 17.25
CA LEU A 126 6.19 -9.60 15.88
C LEU A 126 5.01 -8.83 15.29
N GLN A 127 3.79 -9.30 15.51
CA GLN A 127 2.58 -8.63 15.05
C GLN A 127 2.40 -7.28 15.74
N VAL A 128 2.62 -7.22 17.07
CA VAL A 128 2.58 -5.97 17.84
C VAL A 128 3.62 -4.98 17.33
N LYS A 129 4.86 -5.42 17.07
CA LYS A 129 5.92 -4.55 16.54
C LYS A 129 5.59 -4.03 15.13
N LEU A 130 5.00 -4.87 14.28
CA LEU A 130 4.59 -4.48 12.94
C LEU A 130 3.45 -3.46 12.99
N LEU A 131 2.41 -3.74 13.78
CA LEU A 131 1.27 -2.84 13.96
C LEU A 131 1.67 -1.52 14.60
N SER A 132 2.52 -1.55 15.65
CA SER A 132 2.99 -0.32 16.30
C SER A 132 3.82 0.54 15.36
N GLY A 133 4.69 -0.07 14.55
CA GLY A 133 5.43 0.63 13.50
C GLY A 133 4.50 1.32 12.50
N ILE A 134 3.51 0.59 11.98
CA ILE A 134 2.51 1.13 11.05
C ILE A 134 1.73 2.29 11.70
N ILE A 135 1.31 2.15 12.97
CA ILE A 135 0.55 3.18 13.68
C ILE A 135 1.41 4.43 13.95
N ILE A 136 2.68 4.25 14.31
CA ILE A 136 3.61 5.37 14.56
C ILE A 136 3.86 6.11 13.24
N GLU A 137 4.18 5.38 12.18
CA GLU A 137 4.42 5.93 10.85
C GLU A 137 3.18 6.63 10.31
N SER A 138 1.99 6.02 10.44
CA SER A 138 0.73 6.63 10.01
C SER A 138 0.40 7.89 10.79
N LYS A 139 0.63 7.91 12.12
CA LYS A 139 0.42 9.10 12.95
C LYS A 139 1.41 10.21 12.62
N PHE A 140 2.66 9.86 12.36
CA PHE A 140 3.70 10.82 11.97
C PHE A 140 3.38 11.44 10.61
N ASP A 141 3.04 10.61 9.61
CA ASP A 141 2.62 11.04 8.27
C ASP A 141 1.36 11.92 8.36
N GLN A 142 0.36 11.50 9.13
CA GLN A 142 -0.85 12.28 9.39
C GLN A 142 -0.51 13.65 9.98
N ASN A 143 0.30 13.74 11.03
CA ASN A 143 0.66 15.00 11.67
C ASN A 143 1.40 15.95 10.72
N ASN A 144 2.29 15.42 9.88
CA ASN A 144 3.00 16.23 8.89
C ASN A 144 2.06 16.77 7.81
N LYS A 145 1.13 15.94 7.32
CA LYS A 145 0.10 16.35 6.36
C LYS A 145 -0.83 17.40 6.97
N GLU A 146 -1.27 17.21 8.21
CA GLU A 146 -2.14 18.17 8.92
C GLU A 146 -1.45 19.53 9.08
N LYS A 147 -0.19 19.55 9.53
CA LYS A 147 0.62 20.78 9.63
C LYS A 147 0.78 21.48 8.28
N TYR A 148 1.00 20.70 7.22
CA TYR A 148 1.17 21.24 5.88
C TYR A 148 -0.12 21.83 5.32
N LEU A 149 -1.26 21.15 5.50
CA LEU A 149 -2.57 21.68 5.11
C LEU A 149 -2.91 22.97 5.87
N TYR A 150 -2.60 23.03 7.17
CA TYR A 150 -2.76 24.25 7.97
C TYR A 150 -1.89 25.39 7.46
N TYR A 151 -0.60 25.11 7.18
CA TYR A 151 0.31 26.08 6.58
C TYR A 151 -0.22 26.64 5.26
N LEU A 152 -0.69 25.77 4.35
CA LEU A 152 -1.27 26.20 3.07
C LEU A 152 -2.53 27.05 3.27
N SER A 153 -3.42 26.64 4.19
CA SER A 153 -4.66 27.38 4.43
C SER A 153 -4.42 28.79 5.00
N GLU A 154 -3.40 28.94 5.86
CA GLU A 154 -3.06 30.23 6.45
C GLU A 154 -2.33 31.12 5.45
N LYS A 155 -1.33 30.58 4.73
CA LYS A 155 -0.51 31.30 3.75
C LYS A 155 -1.32 31.82 2.56
N TYR A 156 -2.32 31.05 2.11
CA TYR A 156 -3.10 31.37 0.91
C TYR A 156 -4.55 31.73 1.19
N LYS A 157 -4.86 32.13 2.43
CA LYS A 157 -6.18 32.59 2.84
C LYS A 157 -6.77 33.61 1.85
N GLY A 158 -7.99 33.34 1.38
CA GLY A 158 -8.72 34.17 0.41
C GLY A 158 -8.31 34.01 -1.05
N LYS A 159 -7.29 33.20 -1.37
CA LYS A 159 -6.85 32.91 -2.74
C LYS A 159 -7.52 31.66 -3.30
N LEU A 160 -7.43 31.50 -4.63
CA LEU A 160 -7.80 30.27 -5.32
C LEU A 160 -6.60 29.34 -5.32
N LEU A 161 -6.69 28.22 -4.62
CA LEU A 161 -5.64 27.23 -4.55
C LEU A 161 -5.91 26.14 -5.59
N ILE A 162 -4.98 25.98 -6.53
CA ILE A 162 -4.99 24.93 -7.54
C ILE A 162 -3.99 23.87 -7.08
N GLU A 163 -4.51 22.75 -6.62
CA GLU A 163 -3.69 21.70 -6.01
C GLU A 163 -3.64 20.45 -6.89
N GLY A 164 -2.53 19.72 -6.81
CA GLY A 164 -2.44 18.44 -7.49
C GLY A 164 -1.34 17.56 -6.92
N GLY A 165 -1.70 16.30 -6.70
CA GLY A 165 -0.88 15.27 -6.09
C GLY A 165 -0.86 15.34 -4.56
N LEU A 166 -1.66 16.21 -3.92
CA LEU A 166 -1.85 16.13 -2.48
C LEU A 166 -2.62 14.85 -2.15
N SER A 167 -1.92 13.89 -1.55
CA SER A 167 -2.55 12.67 -1.06
C SER A 167 -3.19 12.92 0.30
N TYR A 168 -4.52 12.93 0.32
CA TYR A 168 -5.32 12.93 1.54
C TYR A 168 -5.39 11.56 2.24
N ALA A 169 -4.67 10.55 1.72
CA ALA A 169 -4.56 9.25 2.37
C ALA A 169 -3.96 9.40 3.78
N ASN A 170 -4.45 8.61 4.73
CA ASN A 170 -4.07 8.63 6.15
C ASN A 170 -4.53 9.86 6.97
N LEU A 171 -5.31 10.79 6.38
CA LEU A 171 -6.01 11.79 7.18
C LEU A 171 -7.24 11.19 7.88
N ASN A 172 -7.61 11.75 9.02
CA ASN A 172 -8.78 11.30 9.76
C ASN A 172 -10.07 11.76 9.04
N PRO A 173 -10.91 10.84 8.54
CA PRO A 173 -12.11 11.22 7.78
C PRO A 173 -13.18 11.93 8.62
N LEU A 174 -13.09 11.84 9.96
CA LEU A 174 -14.03 12.50 10.88
C LEU A 174 -13.63 13.93 11.21
N ARG A 175 -12.47 14.40 10.75
CA ARG A 175 -12.01 15.78 10.95
C ARG A 175 -12.23 16.60 9.69
N SER A 176 -12.84 17.76 9.88
CA SER A 176 -12.84 18.80 8.86
C SER A 176 -11.52 19.56 8.92
N TYR A 177 -10.64 19.29 7.96
CA TYR A 177 -9.43 20.08 7.77
C TYR A 177 -9.85 21.36 7.07
N GLY A 178 -9.83 22.49 7.77
CA GLY A 178 -10.33 23.81 7.34
C GLY A 178 -9.73 24.38 6.05
N PHE A 179 -8.95 23.60 5.32
CA PHE A 179 -8.46 23.87 3.97
C PHE A 179 -9.53 24.44 3.02
N TYR A 180 -10.75 23.89 3.06
CA TYR A 180 -11.88 24.39 2.27
C TYR A 180 -12.59 25.62 2.87
N ASN A 181 -12.36 25.93 4.14
CA ASN A 181 -13.02 27.04 4.83
C ASN A 181 -12.32 28.39 4.59
N TYR A 182 -11.05 28.37 4.18
CA TYR A 182 -10.22 29.57 4.07
C TYR A 182 -9.76 29.90 2.65
N SER A 183 -9.83 28.94 1.72
CA SER A 183 -9.45 29.11 0.32
C SER A 183 -10.40 28.33 -0.59
N LYS A 184 -10.71 28.84 -1.78
CA LYS A 184 -11.37 28.03 -2.80
C LYS A 184 -10.34 27.06 -3.35
N VAL A 185 -10.62 25.76 -3.32
CA VAL A 185 -9.68 24.72 -3.75
C VAL A 185 -10.16 24.09 -5.04
N TYR A 186 -9.28 24.01 -6.03
CA TYR A 186 -9.50 23.27 -7.26
C TYR A 186 -8.44 22.17 -7.40
N SER A 187 -8.86 20.91 -7.26
CA SER A 187 -7.99 19.75 -7.36
C SER A 187 -7.83 19.28 -8.81
N LEU A 188 -6.58 19.15 -9.27
CA LEU A 188 -6.21 18.61 -10.58
C LEU A 188 -6.06 17.09 -10.59
N SER A 189 -6.09 16.45 -9.42
CA SER A 189 -5.84 15.01 -9.28
C SER A 189 -6.65 14.41 -8.13
N GLY A 190 -6.62 13.09 -8.01
CA GLY A 190 -7.32 12.36 -6.96
C GLY A 190 -8.83 12.31 -7.20
N TRP A 191 -9.56 11.78 -6.21
CA TRP A 191 -11.03 11.64 -6.28
C TRP A 191 -11.77 12.95 -6.59
N PRO A 192 -11.41 14.11 -5.98
CA PRO A 192 -12.14 15.35 -6.25
C PRO A 192 -12.08 15.78 -7.72
N ALA A 193 -11.00 15.49 -8.44
CA ALA A 193 -10.85 15.86 -9.86
C ALA A 193 -11.80 15.10 -10.80
N PHE A 194 -12.33 13.95 -10.37
CA PHE A 194 -13.29 13.14 -11.12
C PHE A 194 -14.75 13.38 -10.72
N ASP A 195 -15.00 14.27 -9.75
CA ASP A 195 -16.37 14.56 -9.31
C ASP A 195 -17.17 15.26 -10.42
N PRO A 196 -18.42 14.83 -10.72
CA PRO A 196 -19.25 15.45 -11.74
C PRO A 196 -19.47 16.96 -11.55
N SER A 197 -19.43 17.45 -10.31
CA SER A 197 -19.56 18.88 -9.97
C SER A 197 -18.40 19.74 -10.49
N GLN A 198 -17.25 19.13 -10.81
CA GLN A 198 -16.06 19.86 -11.29
C GLN A 198 -16.34 20.64 -12.57
N ARG A 199 -17.25 20.15 -13.43
CA ARG A 199 -17.62 20.86 -14.66
C ARG A 199 -18.32 22.19 -14.33
N ALA A 200 -19.28 22.18 -13.41
CA ALA A 200 -19.97 23.39 -12.95
C ALA A 200 -19.02 24.31 -12.19
N PHE A 201 -18.13 23.74 -11.36
CA PHE A 201 -17.16 24.51 -10.60
C PHE A 201 -16.15 25.24 -11.50
N ARG A 202 -15.62 24.58 -12.55
CA ARG A 202 -14.79 25.23 -13.58
C ARG A 202 -15.53 26.37 -14.28
N GLN A 203 -16.80 26.15 -14.64
CA GLN A 203 -17.64 27.19 -15.24
C GLN A 203 -17.80 28.39 -14.30
N GLN A 204 -17.97 28.18 -13.00
CA GLN A 204 -18.05 29.28 -12.03
C GLN A 204 -16.72 30.01 -11.85
N LEU A 205 -15.60 29.29 -11.84
CA LEU A 205 -14.27 29.88 -11.64
C LEU A 205 -13.74 30.62 -12.87
N THR A 206 -14.10 30.15 -14.07
CA THR A 206 -13.45 30.59 -15.31
C THR A 206 -14.44 31.02 -16.40
N GLY A 207 -15.72 30.70 -16.27
CA GLY A 207 -16.69 30.84 -17.36
C GLY A 207 -16.60 29.74 -18.43
N TYR A 208 -15.74 28.73 -18.23
CA TYR A 208 -15.60 27.58 -19.12
C TYR A 208 -15.79 26.27 -18.38
N ALA A 209 -16.62 25.40 -18.95
CA ALA A 209 -16.90 24.06 -18.42
C ALA A 209 -15.82 23.06 -18.85
N ASP A 210 -15.26 23.30 -20.04
CA ASP A 210 -14.24 22.46 -20.66
C ASP A 210 -12.87 22.70 -20.02
N PHE A 211 -12.13 21.61 -19.81
CA PHE A 211 -10.90 21.62 -19.03
C PHE A 211 -9.83 22.55 -19.63
N GLY A 212 -9.55 22.45 -20.93
CA GLY A 212 -8.50 23.25 -21.59
C GLY A 212 -8.71 24.76 -21.45
N PRO A 213 -9.82 25.33 -21.98
CA PRO A 213 -10.11 26.75 -21.85
C PRO A 213 -10.17 27.25 -20.40
N ALA A 214 -10.71 26.44 -19.49
CA ALA A 214 -10.71 26.76 -18.06
C ALA A 214 -9.28 26.88 -17.50
N MET A 215 -8.41 25.91 -17.80
CA MET A 215 -7.02 25.94 -17.32
C MET A 215 -6.25 27.14 -17.87
N LYS A 216 -6.46 27.51 -19.14
CA LYS A 216 -5.87 28.72 -19.73
C LYS A 216 -6.19 29.96 -18.90
N LYS A 217 -7.46 30.11 -18.54
CA LYS A 217 -7.94 31.26 -17.76
C LYS A 217 -7.45 31.20 -16.32
N LEU A 218 -7.37 30.02 -15.71
CA LEU A 218 -6.81 29.86 -14.35
C LEU A 218 -5.33 30.23 -14.26
N ILE A 219 -4.52 29.92 -15.27
CA ILE A 219 -3.09 30.30 -15.28
C ILE A 219 -2.93 31.82 -15.31
N GLN A 220 -3.86 32.54 -15.94
CA GLN A 220 -3.85 34.00 -16.04
C GLN A 220 -4.40 34.72 -14.81
N ARG A 221 -4.95 33.99 -13.82
CA ARG A 221 -5.56 34.59 -12.63
C ARG A 221 -4.49 35.01 -11.63
N PRO A 222 -4.46 36.30 -11.21
CA PRO A 222 -3.48 36.78 -10.22
C PRO A 222 -3.74 36.26 -8.80
N ASP A 223 -4.98 35.85 -8.52
CA ASP A 223 -5.40 35.27 -7.24
C ASP A 223 -5.27 33.74 -7.20
N ALA A 224 -4.79 33.10 -8.28
CA ALA A 224 -4.58 31.67 -8.35
C ALA A 224 -3.16 31.28 -7.93
N VAL A 225 -3.06 30.29 -7.04
CA VAL A 225 -1.80 29.74 -6.53
C VAL A 225 -1.74 28.26 -6.88
N TRP A 226 -0.65 27.81 -7.49
CA TRP A 226 -0.48 26.42 -7.90
C TRP A 226 0.42 25.67 -6.91
N VAL A 227 -0.07 24.55 -6.38
CA VAL A 227 0.63 23.73 -5.39
C VAL A 227 0.61 22.28 -5.87
N LEU A 228 1.74 21.83 -6.42
CA LEU A 228 1.83 20.60 -7.21
C LEU A 228 2.94 19.69 -6.70
N THR A 229 2.77 18.38 -6.77
CA THR A 229 3.90 17.46 -6.57
C THR A 229 4.96 17.63 -7.67
N PRO A 230 6.23 17.27 -7.41
CA PRO A 230 7.29 17.32 -8.42
C PRO A 230 6.88 16.61 -9.73
N ASP A 231 6.34 15.40 -9.61
CA ASP A 231 5.92 14.60 -10.78
C ASP A 231 4.82 15.30 -11.57
N LEU A 232 3.82 15.86 -10.87
CA LEU A 232 2.70 16.53 -11.54
C LEU A 232 3.12 17.86 -12.16
N SER A 233 4.07 18.57 -11.53
CA SER A 233 4.65 19.79 -12.09
C SER A 233 5.39 19.53 -13.40
N GLN A 234 6.02 18.37 -13.55
CA GLN A 234 6.68 17.97 -14.80
C GLN A 234 5.68 17.43 -15.83
N PHE A 235 4.65 16.73 -15.38
CA PHE A 235 3.65 16.12 -16.26
C PHE A 235 2.68 17.14 -16.87
N LEU A 236 2.22 18.13 -16.10
CA LEU A 236 1.17 19.07 -16.54
C LEU A 236 1.53 19.81 -17.85
N PRO A 237 2.74 20.37 -18.03
CA PRO A 237 3.13 21.00 -19.29
C PRO A 237 3.03 20.03 -20.49
N ILE A 238 3.46 18.78 -20.32
CA ILE A 238 3.37 17.73 -21.35
C ILE A 238 1.92 17.39 -21.66
N TYR A 239 1.09 17.26 -20.62
CA TYR A 239 -0.33 16.98 -20.78
C TYR A 239 -1.06 18.11 -21.50
N PHE A 240 -0.73 19.36 -21.19
CA PHE A 240 -1.30 20.53 -21.85
C PHE A 240 -0.82 20.70 -23.28
N SER A 241 0.44 20.40 -23.59
CA SER A 241 0.92 20.41 -24.98
C SER A 241 0.27 19.31 -25.81
N ALA A 242 0.13 18.09 -25.26
CA ALA A 242 -0.50 16.96 -25.94
C ALA A 242 -2.02 17.11 -26.12
N ARG A 243 -2.71 17.77 -25.19
CA ARG A 243 -4.13 18.13 -25.32
C ARG A 243 -4.35 19.51 -25.96
N GLY A 244 -3.28 20.17 -26.38
CA GLY A 244 -3.28 21.55 -26.80
C GLY A 244 -3.98 21.77 -28.14
N THR A 245 -4.95 22.68 -28.09
CA THR A 245 -5.38 23.57 -29.18
C THR A 245 -4.24 24.52 -29.61
N GLY A 246 -3.04 24.02 -29.95
CA GLY A 246 -1.90 24.82 -30.43
C GLY A 246 -0.74 24.97 -29.45
N ALA A 247 0.46 25.15 -30.02
CA ALA A 247 1.80 24.94 -29.46
C ALA A 247 2.31 25.97 -28.41
N ASP A 248 1.44 26.81 -27.84
CA ASP A 248 1.85 28.02 -27.08
C ASP A 248 1.72 27.88 -25.54
N TRP A 249 1.86 26.67 -25.01
CA TRP A 249 1.63 26.38 -23.59
C TRP A 249 2.91 25.92 -22.89
N ASN A 250 3.87 26.83 -22.72
CA ASN A 250 4.99 26.56 -21.83
C ASN A 250 4.67 27.08 -20.43
N ILE A 251 4.11 26.20 -19.59
CA ILE A 251 3.93 26.46 -18.17
C ILE A 251 5.28 26.26 -17.49
N GLN A 252 5.96 27.35 -17.14
CA GLN A 252 7.03 27.27 -16.17
C GLN A 252 6.41 27.14 -14.80
N LEU A 253 6.91 26.23 -13.98
CA LEU A 253 6.51 26.05 -12.59
C LEU A 253 7.75 26.29 -11.73
N LYS A 254 7.94 27.54 -11.28
CA LYS A 254 9.09 27.89 -10.45
C LYS A 254 8.84 27.43 -9.02
N LYS A 255 9.65 26.49 -8.52
CA LYS A 255 9.67 26.07 -7.12
C LYS A 255 9.98 27.27 -6.21
N LEU A 256 9.09 27.59 -5.28
CA LEU A 256 9.39 28.60 -4.26
C LEU A 256 10.30 28.04 -3.16
N PRO A 257 11.30 28.82 -2.69
CA PRO A 257 12.38 28.35 -1.82
C PRO A 257 11.95 27.86 -0.43
N ASP A 258 10.75 28.19 0.03
CA ASP A 258 10.30 27.95 1.42
C ASP A 258 9.27 26.81 1.57
N THR A 259 9.31 25.78 0.72
CA THR A 259 8.37 24.64 0.87
C THR A 259 8.84 23.71 2.00
N PRO A 260 8.12 23.62 3.15
CA PRO A 260 8.56 22.82 4.29
C PRO A 260 8.37 21.30 4.09
N SER A 261 7.84 20.89 2.93
CA SER A 261 7.51 19.52 2.60
C SER A 261 8.34 19.05 1.40
N PRO A 262 9.01 17.88 1.48
CA PRO A 262 9.70 17.29 0.32
C PRO A 262 8.72 16.80 -0.75
N TYR A 263 7.42 16.78 -0.46
CA TYR A 263 6.40 16.15 -1.30
C TYR A 263 5.77 17.10 -2.31
N VAL A 264 5.91 18.43 -2.14
CA VAL A 264 5.15 19.42 -2.92
C VAL A 264 6.02 20.62 -3.28
N HIS A 265 5.77 21.19 -4.45
CA HIS A 265 6.33 22.44 -4.93
C HIS A 265 5.21 23.47 -5.05
N GLU A 266 5.42 24.63 -4.46
CA GLU A 266 4.65 25.81 -4.87
C GLU A 266 5.19 26.25 -6.21
N CYS A 267 4.30 26.49 -7.15
CA CYS A 267 4.63 26.78 -8.52
C CYS A 267 3.97 28.08 -8.95
N GLN A 268 4.74 28.97 -9.55
CA GLN A 268 4.17 30.07 -10.30
C GLN A 268 3.98 29.61 -11.73
N ALA A 269 2.73 29.41 -12.16
CA ALA A 269 2.40 29.10 -13.54
C ALA A 269 2.41 30.38 -14.38
N SER A 270 3.09 30.37 -15.52
CA SER A 270 3.05 31.44 -16.51
C SER A 270 2.76 30.87 -17.90
N LEU A 271 2.06 31.63 -18.74
CA LEU A 271 1.91 31.32 -20.16
C LEU A 271 3.07 31.99 -20.90
N ILE A 272 3.91 31.19 -21.56
CA ILE A 272 4.88 31.71 -22.52
C ILE A 272 4.23 31.67 -23.89
N THR A 273 3.98 32.86 -24.45
CA THR A 273 3.62 33.03 -25.86
C THR A 273 4.91 33.23 -26.64
N TYR A 274 5.10 32.46 -27.71
CA TYR A 274 6.19 32.66 -28.67
C TYR A 274 5.78 33.67 -29.74
#